data_AF-A0A951L9T4-F1
#
_entry.id   AF-A0A951L9T4-F1
#
_cell.length_a   1.000
_cell.length_b   1.000
_cell.length_c   1.000
_cell.angle_alpha   90.00
_cell.angle_beta   90.00
_cell.angle_gamma   90.00
#
_symmetry.space_group_name_H-M   'P 1'
#
loop_
_entity.id
_entity.type
_entity.pdbx_description
1 polymer ?
#
loop_
_entity_poly.entity_id
_entity_poly.type
_entity_poly.pdbx_seq_one_letter_code
_entity_poly.pdbx_strand_id
1 'polypeptide(L)'
;MRAVLGNDIAIQAYREEKQSFPDGTLIARLAWAYTPSEDNNKVFGQQQSFVAGAPKEGVQFMVTGFGKIRRHGRLGVRPIQRRQAGRRGDDQDICFPCHAPAQAHDFVFTRYAP
;
A
#
# COMPACT_ATOMS: atom_id res chain seq x y z
N MET A 1 1.94 10.64 -7.16
CA MET A 1 1.31 9.42 -7.70
C MET A 1 1.55 8.26 -6.74
N ARG A 2 0.57 7.36 -6.59
CA ARG A 2 0.67 6.19 -5.72
C ARG A 2 0.21 4.96 -6.48
N ALA A 3 0.93 3.86 -6.34
CA ALA A 3 0.50 2.55 -6.83
C ALA A 3 0.42 1.57 -5.66
N VAL A 4 -0.61 0.75 -5.67
CA VAL A 4 -0.79 -0.33 -4.70
C VAL A 4 -0.63 -1.65 -5.44
N LEU A 5 0.33 -2.45 -5.01
CA LEU A 5 0.62 -3.78 -5.55
C LEU A 5 0.22 -4.84 -4.54
N GLY A 6 -0.21 -6.00 -5.01
CA GLY A 6 -0.49 -7.18 -4.20
C GLY A 6 0.29 -8.38 -4.72
N ASN A 7 0.66 -9.31 -3.83
CA ASN A 7 1.13 -10.63 -4.25
C ASN A 7 -0.02 -11.49 -4.80
N ASP A 8 0.29 -12.67 -5.33
CA ASP A 8 -0.72 -13.57 -5.92
C ASP A 8 -1.87 -13.89 -4.97
N ILE A 9 -1.58 -14.07 -3.67
CA ILE A 9 -2.58 -14.30 -2.62
C ILE A 9 -3.54 -13.11 -2.52
N ALA A 10 -3.02 -11.88 -2.51
CA ALA A 10 -3.84 -10.66 -2.49
C ALA A 10 -4.70 -10.55 -3.74
N ILE A 11 -4.12 -10.76 -4.92
CA ILE A 11 -4.82 -10.64 -6.21
C ILE A 11 -5.90 -11.71 -6.34
N GLN A 12 -5.64 -12.94 -5.92
CA GLN A 12 -6.65 -13.99 -5.89
C GLN A 12 -7.80 -13.64 -4.94
N ALA A 13 -7.50 -13.18 -3.72
CA ALA A 13 -8.53 -12.78 -2.76
C ALA A 13 -9.40 -11.64 -3.31
N TYR A 14 -8.79 -10.67 -3.99
CA TYR A 14 -9.50 -9.58 -4.66
C TYR A 14 -10.43 -10.07 -5.79
N ARG A 15 -9.95 -10.99 -6.64
CA ARG A 15 -10.73 -11.54 -7.75
C ARG A 15 -11.88 -12.44 -7.30
N GLU A 16 -11.72 -13.10 -6.16
CA GLU A 16 -12.75 -13.94 -5.53
C GLU A 16 -13.70 -13.14 -4.64
N GLU A 17 -13.60 -11.80 -4.63
CA GLU A 17 -14.40 -10.90 -3.79
C GLU A 17 -14.37 -11.28 -2.30
N LYS A 18 -13.24 -11.82 -1.83
CA LYS A 18 -13.09 -12.18 -0.43
C LYS A 18 -13.17 -10.93 0.45
N GLN A 19 -13.98 -11.03 1.50
CA GLN A 19 -14.12 -9.98 2.50
C GLN A 19 -12.82 -9.74 3.28
N SER A 20 -12.04 -10.82 3.49
CA SER A 20 -10.77 -10.82 4.21
C SER A 20 -9.63 -11.47 3.40
N PHE A 21 -8.41 -11.01 3.66
CA PHE A 21 -7.18 -11.48 3.06
C PHE A 21 -6.64 -12.71 3.80
N PRO A 22 -6.32 -13.81 3.09
CA PRO A 22 -5.67 -14.97 3.68
C PRO A 22 -4.29 -14.63 4.28
N ASP A 23 -3.81 -15.43 5.23
CA ASP A 23 -2.44 -15.33 5.75
C ASP A 23 -1.39 -15.39 4.63
N GLY A 24 -0.32 -14.61 4.78
CA GLY A 24 0.72 -14.46 3.75
C GLY A 24 0.38 -13.44 2.66
N THR A 25 -0.76 -12.74 2.75
CA THR A 25 -1.07 -11.62 1.85
C THR A 25 -0.08 -10.50 2.08
N LEU A 26 0.51 -10.00 0.99
CA LEU A 26 1.40 -8.84 1.00
C LEU A 26 0.83 -7.78 0.07
N ILE A 27 0.66 -6.57 0.61
CA ILE A 27 0.26 -5.37 -0.13
C ILE A 27 1.37 -4.34 0.00
N ALA A 28 1.84 -3.79 -1.11
CA ALA A 28 2.87 -2.77 -1.15
C ALA A 28 2.31 -1.47 -1.72
N ARG A 29 2.54 -0.36 -1.02
CA ARG A 29 2.31 0.99 -1.56
C ARG A 29 3.64 1.58 -1.99
N LEU A 30 3.70 1.98 -3.26
CA LEU A 30 4.76 2.79 -3.81
C LEU A 30 4.26 4.23 -4.00
N ALA A 31 5.15 5.19 -3.80
CA ALA A 31 4.84 6.60 -3.98
C ALA A 31 5.93 7.31 -4.78
N TRP A 32 5.48 8.20 -5.66
CA TRP A 32 6.33 9.04 -6.51
C TRP A 32 5.76 10.46 -6.57
N ALA A 33 6.61 11.42 -6.95
CA ALA A 33 6.16 12.75 -7.34
C ALA A 33 5.16 12.66 -8.50
N TYR A 34 4.16 13.54 -8.49
CA TYR A 34 3.27 13.75 -9.63
C TYR A 34 3.89 14.83 -10.51
N THR A 35 4.49 14.45 -11.62
CA THR A 35 5.37 15.32 -12.41
C THR A 35 4.83 15.48 -13.83
N PRO A 36 4.73 16.72 -14.36
CA PRO A 36 4.35 16.94 -15.76
C PRO A 36 5.29 16.21 -16.72
N SER A 37 4.74 15.60 -17.78
CA SER A 37 5.54 14.96 -18.83
C SER A 37 6.03 16.00 -19.84
N GLU A 38 7.34 16.30 -19.84
CA GLU A 38 7.92 17.26 -20.79
C GLU A 38 7.70 16.85 -22.25
N ASP A 39 7.82 15.56 -22.56
CA ASP A 39 7.62 15.06 -23.93
C ASP A 39 6.19 15.24 -24.41
N ASN A 40 5.22 14.98 -23.54
CA ASN A 40 3.82 15.21 -23.89
C ASN A 40 3.51 16.71 -23.96
N ASN A 41 4.12 17.52 -23.10
CA ASN A 41 3.92 18.98 -23.15
C ASN A 41 4.43 19.57 -24.47
N LYS A 42 5.48 19.01 -25.09
CA LYS A 42 5.93 19.41 -26.44
C LYS A 42 4.85 19.16 -27.50
N VAL A 43 4.07 18.09 -27.35
CA VAL A 43 2.97 17.74 -28.27
C VAL A 43 1.74 18.62 -28.03
N PHE A 44 1.36 18.81 -26.77
CA PHE A 44 0.12 19.53 -26.41
C PHE A 44 0.29 21.04 -26.27
N GLY A 45 1.52 21.55 -26.19
CA GLY A 45 1.81 22.97 -25.93
C GLY A 45 1.49 23.43 -24.51
N GLN A 46 1.02 22.54 -23.63
CA GLN A 46 0.64 22.83 -22.25
C GLN A 46 0.80 21.62 -21.33
N GLN A 47 0.86 21.87 -20.02
CA GLN A 47 0.90 20.82 -19.00
C GLN A 47 -0.46 20.15 -18.85
N GLN A 48 -0.63 18.99 -19.51
CA GLN A 48 -1.90 18.26 -19.48
C GLN A 48 -1.76 16.78 -19.12
N SER A 49 -0.54 16.25 -19.09
CA SER A 49 -0.29 14.84 -18.74
C SER A 49 0.88 14.71 -17.78
N PHE A 50 0.86 13.65 -16.97
CA PHE A 50 1.72 13.51 -15.81
C PHE A 50 2.22 12.09 -15.69
N VAL A 51 3.46 11.96 -15.20
CA VAL A 51 4.17 10.70 -15.01
C VAL A 51 4.60 10.53 -13.55
N ALA A 52 5.01 9.31 -13.21
CA ALA A 52 5.68 9.05 -11.95
C ALA A 52 7.09 9.67 -11.99
N GLY A 53 7.30 10.74 -11.23
CA GLY A 53 8.60 11.39 -11.08
C GLY A 53 9.48 10.67 -10.04
N ALA A 54 10.32 11.43 -9.34
CA ALA A 54 11.20 10.87 -8.31
C ALA A 54 10.41 10.11 -7.22
N PRO A 55 10.92 8.97 -6.71
CA PRO A 55 10.31 8.26 -5.58
C PRO A 55 10.10 9.18 -4.37
N LYS A 56 8.96 9.04 -3.71
CA LYS A 56 8.57 9.77 -2.51
C LYS A 56 8.16 8.78 -1.44
N GLU A 57 8.41 9.10 -0.17
CA GLU A 57 7.87 8.36 0.98
C GLU A 57 8.29 6.86 1.07
N GLY A 58 9.19 6.38 0.20
CA GLY A 58 9.65 4.99 0.17
C GLY A 58 8.55 3.99 -0.20
N VAL A 59 8.83 2.70 0.03
CA VAL A 59 7.83 1.63 -0.09
C VAL A 59 7.29 1.29 1.29
N GLN A 60 5.97 1.20 1.39
CA GLN A 60 5.25 0.78 2.60
C GLN A 60 4.59 -0.57 2.34
N PHE A 61 4.58 -1.46 3.33
CA PHE A 61 3.97 -2.78 3.20
C PHE A 61 2.85 -2.97 4.21
N MET A 62 1.84 -3.77 3.86
CA MET A 62 0.93 -4.42 4.80
C MET A 62 1.07 -5.92 4.58
N VAL A 63 1.07 -6.68 5.68
CA VAL A 63 1.21 -8.13 5.61
C VAL A 63 0.21 -8.78 6.55
N THR A 64 -0.55 -9.76 6.08
CA THR A 64 -1.38 -10.63 6.92
C THR A 64 -0.58 -11.87 7.29
N GLY A 65 -0.74 -12.38 8.51
CA GLY A 65 -0.27 -13.71 8.92
C GLY A 65 1.20 -14.08 8.65
N PHE A 66 2.01 -14.09 9.71
CA PHE A 66 3.03 -15.12 9.89
C PHE A 66 2.81 -15.70 11.29
N GLY A 67 2.79 -17.03 11.42
CA GLY A 67 2.49 -17.71 12.68
C GLY A 67 3.19 -17.09 13.90
N LYS A 68 2.37 -16.78 14.92
CA LYS A 68 2.75 -16.39 16.30
C LYS A 68 3.78 -15.25 16.43
N ILE A 69 3.29 -14.00 16.41
CA ILE A 69 3.66 -13.05 17.48
C ILE A 69 2.41 -12.87 18.35
N ARG A 70 2.30 -13.74 19.37
CA ARG A 70 1.28 -13.62 20.41
C ARG A 70 1.57 -12.35 21.22
N ARG A 71 0.86 -11.26 20.95
CA ARG A 71 0.30 -10.36 21.95
C ARG A 71 -0.93 -9.69 21.33
N HIS A 72 -2.10 -10.10 21.83
CA HIS A 72 -3.43 -9.52 21.54
C HIS A 72 -3.94 -9.68 20.11
N GLY A 73 -4.43 -10.88 19.78
CA GLY A 73 -5.60 -11.18 18.92
C GLY A 73 -6.07 -10.18 17.86
N ARG A 74 -5.19 -9.45 17.19
CA ARG A 74 -5.51 -8.47 16.16
C ARG A 74 -4.61 -8.73 14.96
N LEU A 75 -5.24 -8.65 13.79
CA LEU A 75 -4.55 -8.53 12.51
C LEU A 75 -3.47 -7.45 12.64
N GLY A 76 -2.21 -7.87 12.63
CA GLY A 76 -1.09 -6.97 12.73
C GLY A 76 -0.81 -6.36 11.36
N VAL A 77 -1.42 -5.21 11.05
CA VAL A 77 -0.91 -4.38 9.96
C VAL A 77 0.50 -3.95 10.38
N ARG A 78 1.53 -4.53 9.74
CA ARG A 78 2.91 -4.09 9.90
C ARG A 78 3.27 -3.25 8.69
N PRO A 79 3.19 -1.90 8.76
CA PRO A 79 4.00 -1.05 7.90
C PRO A 79 5.46 -1.45 8.11
N ILE A 80 5.99 -2.26 7.20
CA ILE A 80 7.44 -2.41 7.09
C ILE A 80 7.87 -1.26 6.19
N GLN A 81 8.15 -0.10 6.78
CA GLN A 81 8.82 0.95 6.04
C GLN A 81 10.28 0.50 5.86
N ARG A 82 10.63 -0.09 4.70
CA ARG A 82 12.06 -0.21 4.33
C ARG A 82 12.52 1.15 3.81
N ARG A 83 12.55 2.15 4.70
CA ARG A 83 13.46 3.29 4.52
C ARG A 83 14.86 2.72 4.67
N GLN A 84 15.74 2.99 3.71
CA GLN A 84 17.16 3.05 4.08
C GLN A 84 17.26 4.05 5.24
N ALA A 85 17.82 3.55 6.35
CA ALA A 85 17.95 4.18 7.67
C ALA A 85 16.65 4.36 8.49
N GLY A 86 16.43 3.47 9.46
CA GLY A 86 16.61 3.94 10.85
C GLY A 86 15.46 3.98 11.85
N ARG A 87 14.25 3.43 11.61
CA ARG A 87 13.26 3.25 12.71
C ARG A 87 12.49 1.95 12.59
N ARG A 88 12.72 1.04 13.53
CA ARG A 88 11.85 -0.11 13.85
C ARG A 88 11.15 0.24 15.17
N GLY A 89 9.82 0.22 15.20
CA GLY A 89 8.98 0.77 16.29
C GLY A 89 8.77 2.27 16.03
N ASP A 90 7.58 2.81 15.75
CA ASP A 90 6.29 2.69 16.46
C ASP A 90 5.10 2.86 15.49
N ASP A 91 5.26 2.45 14.23
CA ASP A 91 4.35 2.78 13.13
C ASP A 91 2.91 2.24 13.28
N GLN A 92 2.66 1.26 14.16
CA GLN A 92 1.30 0.73 14.37
C GLN A 92 0.36 1.76 15.01
N ASP A 93 0.82 2.51 16.00
CA ASP A 93 -0.03 3.47 16.72
C ASP A 93 -0.40 4.68 15.85
N ILE A 94 0.38 4.94 14.79
CA ILE A 94 0.18 6.07 13.88
C ILE A 94 -0.62 5.64 12.64
N CYS A 95 -0.36 4.45 12.08
CA CYS A 95 -1.05 3.99 10.88
C CYS A 95 -2.40 3.32 11.18
N PHE A 96 -2.50 2.53 12.24
CA PHE A 96 -3.71 1.72 12.51
C PHE A 96 -4.96 2.56 12.75
N PRO A 97 -4.95 3.67 13.52
CA PRO A 97 -6.16 4.48 13.70
C PRO A 97 -6.73 5.02 12.38
N CYS A 98 -5.85 5.44 11.46
CA CYS A 98 -6.27 5.87 10.13
C CYS A 98 -6.86 4.74 9.30
N HIS A 99 -6.42 3.49 9.50
CA HIS A 99 -6.90 2.32 8.76
C HIS A 99 -8.10 1.61 9.44
N ALA A 100 -8.39 1.91 10.70
CA ALA A 100 -9.50 1.34 11.47
C ALA A 100 -10.88 1.45 10.77
N PRO A 101 -11.23 2.55 10.07
CA PRO A 101 -12.49 2.63 9.33
C PRO A 101 -12.65 1.57 8.23
N ALA A 102 -11.55 1.00 7.73
CA ALA A 102 -11.57 -0.06 6.73
C ALA A 102 -11.59 -1.47 7.34
N GLN A 103 -11.96 -1.63 8.62
CA GLN A 103 -11.99 -2.93 9.31
C GLN A 103 -12.78 -4.00 8.55
N ALA A 104 -13.89 -3.63 7.91
CA ALA A 104 -14.70 -4.57 7.12
C ALA A 104 -13.94 -5.18 5.92
N HIS A 105 -12.78 -4.64 5.55
CA HIS A 105 -11.94 -5.06 4.43
C HIS A 105 -10.48 -5.22 4.87
N ASP A 106 -10.30 -5.80 6.06
CA ASP A 106 -9.00 -6.06 6.66
C ASP A 106 -8.09 -4.84 6.71
N PHE A 107 -8.69 -3.70 7.02
CA PHE A 107 -8.00 -2.42 7.19
C PHE A 107 -7.32 -1.94 5.89
N VAL A 108 -7.74 -2.43 4.72
CA VAL A 108 -7.24 -2.03 3.40
C VAL A 108 -8.29 -1.18 2.67
N PHE A 109 -7.89 0.00 2.21
CA PHE A 109 -8.78 0.91 1.46
C PHE A 109 -8.94 0.56 -0.01
N THR A 110 -7.96 -0.14 -0.58
CA THR A 110 -7.94 -0.48 -2.00
C THR A 110 -9.01 -1.53 -2.30
N ARG A 111 -9.81 -1.25 -3.32
CA ARG A 111 -10.70 -2.21 -3.98
C ARG A 111 -10.05 -2.74 -5.23
N TYR A 112 -10.41 -3.96 -5.61
CA TYR A 112 -10.08 -4.46 -6.93
C TYR A 112 -10.77 -3.58 -7.97
N ALA A 113 -9.99 -3.01 -8.88
CA ALA A 113 -10.49 -2.31 -10.06
C ALA A 113 -10.41 -3.32 -11.22
N PRO A 114 -11.54 -3.91 -11.66
CA PRO A 114 -11.56 -4.89 -12.73
C PRO A 114 -11.14 -4.32 -14.09
#